data_AF-A0A1A8NH78-F1
#
_entry.id   AF-A0A1A8NH78-F1
#
_cell.length_a   1.000
_cell.length_b   1.000
_cell.length_c   1.000
_cell.angle_alpha   90.00
_cell.angle_beta   90.00
_cell.angle_gamma   90.00
#
_symmetry.space_group_name_H-M   'P 1'
#
loop_
_entity.id
_entity.type
_entity.pdbx_description
1 polymer ?
#
loop_
_entity_poly.entity_id
_entity_poly.type
_entity_poly.pdbx_seq_one_letter_code
_entity_poly.pdbx_strand_id
1 'polypeptide(L)'
;VGPAGAQFLGPVIVEIPHFGSMRGQERELILLRSENGETWKEHLYDCKTESLNQLLNGMDEELDSPEELEKKRICRIITKDFPQYFAVVSRIRQETHQMGPEGGTLRSRSVPLVQASFPEGALTKKIKVGLQAQPIPEDTVKKIIGNRATFSPIVTVEPRRRKFHKPITMTIPVPPLSGEGLT
;
A
#
# COMPACT_ATOMS: atom_id res chain seq x y z
N VAL A 1 12.56 14.41 -13.30
CA VAL A 1 12.02 14.52 -14.69
C VAL A 1 12.19 15.96 -15.15
N GLY A 2 12.29 16.23 -16.44
CA GLY A 2 12.54 17.58 -16.95
C GLY A 2 11.76 17.88 -18.23
N PRO A 3 11.36 19.14 -18.47
CA PRO A 3 11.52 20.29 -17.57
C PRO A 3 10.53 20.25 -16.38
N ALA A 4 10.97 20.76 -15.21
CA ALA A 4 10.12 20.82 -14.03
C ALA A 4 8.95 21.80 -14.25
N GLY A 5 7.73 21.42 -13.86
CA GLY A 5 6.52 22.20 -14.09
C GLY A 5 5.94 22.06 -15.50
N ALA A 6 6.49 21.18 -16.34
CA ALA A 6 5.89 20.86 -17.63
C ALA A 6 4.46 20.34 -17.45
N GLN A 7 3.52 20.86 -18.23
CA GLN A 7 2.15 20.38 -18.30
C GLN A 7 1.89 19.77 -19.68
N PHE A 8 1.17 18.66 -19.69
CA PHE A 8 0.84 17.93 -20.91
C PHE A 8 -0.65 18.08 -21.22
N LEU A 9 -0.99 18.13 -22.50
CA LEU A 9 -2.39 18.18 -22.97
C LEU A 9 -3.16 16.90 -22.62
N GLY A 10 -2.45 15.78 -22.52
CA GLY A 10 -2.96 14.49 -22.08
C GLY A 10 -1.99 13.85 -21.07
N PRO A 11 -2.41 12.79 -20.38
CA PRO A 11 -1.52 12.08 -19.47
C PRO A 11 -0.38 11.39 -20.22
N VAL A 12 0.80 11.38 -19.60
CA VAL A 12 2.01 10.72 -20.07
C VAL A 12 2.37 9.57 -19.14
N ILE A 13 3.07 8.57 -19.68
CA ILE A 13 3.54 7.40 -18.95
C ILE A 13 5.05 7.50 -18.71
N VAL A 14 5.50 7.16 -17.51
CA VAL A 14 6.91 6.96 -17.17
C VAL A 14 7.06 5.60 -16.50
N GLU A 15 7.83 4.71 -17.11
CA GLU A 15 8.15 3.40 -16.54
C GLU A 15 9.56 3.39 -15.95
N ILE A 16 9.67 2.97 -14.68
CA ILE A 16 10.93 3.00 -13.94
C ILE A 16 11.16 1.63 -13.30
N PRO A 17 12.33 1.01 -13.47
CA PRO A 17 12.66 -0.22 -12.75
C PRO A 17 12.78 0.06 -11.25
N HIS A 18 12.38 -0.92 -10.43
CA HIS A 18 12.53 -0.87 -8.99
C HIS A 18 13.24 -2.11 -8.44
N PHE A 19 13.83 -1.96 -7.26
CA PHE A 19 14.55 -3.04 -6.56
C PHE A 19 13.85 -3.47 -5.27
N GLY A 20 12.66 -2.93 -5.00
CA GLY A 20 11.83 -3.32 -3.86
C GLY A 20 11.37 -4.78 -3.93
N SER A 21 11.48 -5.50 -2.81
CA SER A 21 10.94 -6.85 -2.65
C SER A 21 9.49 -6.78 -2.17
N MET A 22 8.56 -7.25 -3.01
CA MET A 22 7.11 -7.20 -2.73
C MET A 22 6.62 -8.30 -1.79
N ARG A 23 7.44 -9.35 -1.58
CA ARG A 23 7.21 -10.46 -0.63
C ARG A 23 5.77 -10.98 -0.67
N GLY A 24 5.32 -11.46 -1.84
CA GLY A 24 3.98 -12.04 -1.98
C GLY A 24 2.84 -11.10 -1.58
N GLN A 25 2.96 -9.81 -1.93
CA GLN A 25 2.00 -8.75 -1.59
C GLN A 25 1.95 -8.30 -0.12
N GLU A 26 2.89 -8.73 0.73
CA GLU A 26 3.08 -8.14 2.08
C GLU A 26 3.42 -6.65 2.03
N ARG A 27 4.08 -6.25 0.94
CA ARG A 27 4.46 -4.86 0.67
C ARG A 27 3.72 -4.32 -0.53
N GLU A 28 3.66 -3.00 -0.61
CA GLU A 28 3.17 -2.27 -1.76
C GLU A 28 4.19 -1.21 -2.18
N LEU A 29 4.14 -0.81 -3.44
CA LEU A 29 4.83 0.38 -3.92
C LEU A 29 3.84 1.53 -3.91
N ILE A 30 4.26 2.65 -3.34
CA ILE A 30 3.59 3.93 -3.51
C ILE A 30 4.47 4.85 -4.31
N LEU A 31 3.83 5.75 -5.03
CA LEU A 31 4.51 6.83 -5.71
C LEU A 31 4.37 8.11 -4.88
N LEU A 32 5.49 8.74 -4.58
CA LEU A 32 5.53 10.07 -4.01
C LEU A 32 6.01 11.06 -5.08
N ARG A 33 5.55 12.31 -4.95
CA ARG A 33 6.04 13.43 -5.76
C ARG A 33 6.37 14.63 -4.89
N SER A 34 7.31 15.45 -5.38
CA SER A 34 7.70 16.70 -4.76
C SER A 34 7.88 17.79 -5.82
N GLU A 35 7.25 18.94 -5.61
CA GLU A 35 7.36 20.08 -6.51
C GLU A 35 8.65 20.89 -6.28
N ASN A 36 9.25 20.77 -5.09
CA ASN A 36 10.37 21.61 -4.65
C ASN A 36 11.53 20.82 -3.99
N GLY A 37 11.39 19.51 -3.79
CA GLY A 37 12.36 18.66 -3.09
C GLY A 37 12.21 18.61 -1.56
N GLU A 38 11.40 19.47 -0.97
CA GLU A 38 11.25 19.58 0.50
C GLU A 38 10.00 18.87 1.01
N THR A 39 8.89 19.02 0.29
CA THR A 39 7.59 18.45 0.68
C THR A 39 7.23 17.29 -0.23
N TRP A 40 6.76 16.19 0.37
CA TRP A 40 6.39 14.98 -0.36
C TRP A 40 4.92 14.66 -0.14
N LYS A 41 4.22 14.41 -1.23
CA LYS A 41 2.82 13.98 -1.24
C LYS A 41 2.69 12.69 -2.05
N GLU A 42 1.73 11.86 -1.67
CA GLU A 42 1.37 10.67 -2.46
C GLU A 42 0.87 11.14 -3.84
N HIS A 43 1.47 10.63 -4.92
CA HIS A 43 1.01 10.88 -6.27
C HIS A 43 -0.17 9.95 -6.55
N LEU A 44 -1.35 10.55 -6.59
CA LEU A 44 -2.58 9.87 -6.94
C LEU A 44 -2.97 10.36 -8.34
N TYR A 45 -3.01 9.46 -9.31
CA TYR A 45 -3.61 9.72 -10.60
C TYR A 45 -4.75 8.72 -10.80
N ASP A 46 -5.97 9.25 -10.88
CA ASP A 46 -7.14 8.40 -11.10
C ASP A 46 -7.24 8.05 -12.58
N CYS A 47 -6.67 6.90 -12.96
CA CYS A 47 -6.77 6.37 -14.30
C CYS A 47 -8.10 5.66 -14.56
N LYS A 48 -9.03 5.58 -13.58
CA LYS A 48 -10.27 4.77 -13.72
C LYS A 48 -11.19 5.23 -14.84
N THR A 49 -11.07 6.48 -15.29
CA THR A 49 -11.92 7.06 -16.33
C THR A 49 -11.41 6.85 -17.77
N GLU A 50 -10.14 6.47 -17.96
CA GLU A 50 -9.52 6.34 -19.28
C GLU A 50 -8.87 4.96 -19.40
N SER A 51 -9.23 4.17 -20.42
CA SER A 51 -8.56 2.88 -20.62
C SER A 51 -7.09 3.14 -20.98
N LEU A 52 -6.16 2.30 -20.50
CA LEU A 52 -4.73 2.45 -20.84
C LEU A 52 -4.51 2.52 -22.36
N ASN A 53 -5.34 1.82 -23.14
CA ASN A 53 -5.31 1.85 -24.59
C ASN A 53 -5.79 3.18 -25.19
N GLN A 54 -6.75 3.86 -24.55
CA GLN A 54 -7.13 5.23 -24.93
C GLN A 54 -6.00 6.23 -24.63
N LEU A 55 -5.22 5.99 -23.57
CA LEU A 55 -4.11 6.85 -23.19
C LEU A 55 -3.00 6.90 -24.26
N LEU A 56 -2.83 5.80 -24.99
CA LEU A 56 -1.89 5.71 -26.11
C LEU A 56 -2.33 6.54 -27.33
N ASN A 57 -3.59 6.98 -27.43
CA ASN A 57 -4.10 7.86 -28.49
C ASN A 57 -3.66 7.45 -29.93
N GLY A 58 -3.61 6.15 -30.22
CA GLY A 58 -3.20 5.63 -31.54
C GLY A 58 -1.70 5.50 -31.77
N MET A 59 -0.87 5.63 -30.72
CA MET A 59 0.53 5.22 -30.75
C MET A 59 0.63 3.70 -30.91
N ASP A 60 1.53 3.25 -31.79
CA ASP A 60 1.85 1.84 -32.03
C ASP A 60 2.82 1.32 -30.95
N GLU A 61 2.38 1.41 -29.69
CA GLU A 61 3.12 0.99 -28.50
C GLU A 61 2.26 0.02 -27.70
N GLU A 62 2.86 -1.05 -27.19
CA GLU A 62 2.16 -2.03 -26.36
C GLU A 62 2.51 -1.81 -24.88
N LEU A 63 1.49 -1.67 -24.04
CA LEU A 63 1.67 -1.54 -22.60
C LEU A 63 1.55 -2.90 -21.92
N ASP A 64 2.62 -3.32 -21.26
CA ASP A 64 2.60 -4.50 -20.39
C ASP A 64 1.43 -4.45 -19.40
N SER A 65 0.85 -5.62 -19.12
CA SER A 65 -0.14 -5.80 -18.07
C SER A 65 0.44 -5.54 -16.67
N PRO A 66 -0.39 -5.22 -15.66
CA PRO A 66 0.08 -5.07 -14.27
C PRO A 66 0.87 -6.28 -13.76
N GLU A 67 0.48 -7.49 -14.15
CA GLU A 67 1.13 -8.75 -13.77
C GLU A 67 2.52 -8.89 -14.43
N GLU A 68 2.68 -8.43 -15.67
CA GLU A 68 3.98 -8.43 -16.37
C GLU A 68 4.93 -7.37 -15.79
N LEU A 69 4.41 -6.18 -15.48
CA LEU A 69 5.19 -5.14 -14.81
C LEU A 69 5.69 -5.60 -13.44
N GLU A 70 4.86 -6.31 -12.66
CA GLU A 70 5.27 -6.88 -11.37
C GLU A 70 6.42 -7.89 -11.55
N LYS A 71 6.35 -8.75 -12.57
CA LYS A 71 7.42 -9.72 -12.91
C LYS A 71 8.71 -9.02 -13.34
N LYS A 72 8.60 -7.98 -14.18
CA LYS A 72 9.73 -7.18 -14.67
C LYS A 72 10.28 -6.21 -13.61
N ARG A 73 9.61 -6.06 -12.47
CA ARG A 73 9.89 -5.07 -11.42
C ARG A 73 9.89 -3.64 -11.97
N ILE A 74 8.87 -3.31 -12.73
CA ILE A 74 8.68 -1.99 -13.33
C ILE A 74 7.52 -1.29 -12.63
N CYS A 75 7.74 -0.04 -12.20
CA CYS A 75 6.71 0.84 -11.71
C CYS A 75 6.27 1.78 -12.84
N ARG A 76 5.00 1.70 -13.22
CA ARG A 76 4.38 2.61 -14.19
C ARG A 76 3.79 3.83 -13.48
N ILE A 77 4.27 5.00 -13.84
CA ILE A 77 3.77 6.30 -13.38
C ILE A 77 2.93 6.89 -14.50
N ILE A 78 1.70 7.32 -14.18
CA ILE A 78 0.84 8.07 -15.10
C ILE A 78 0.66 9.47 -14.52
N THR A 79 0.93 10.51 -15.30
CA THR A 79 0.87 11.90 -14.83
C THR A 79 0.50 12.87 -15.95
N LYS A 80 -0.12 14.01 -15.64
CA LYS A 80 -0.40 15.11 -16.59
C LYS A 80 0.61 16.26 -16.48
N ASP A 81 1.52 16.16 -15.53
CA ASP A 81 2.51 17.17 -15.26
C ASP A 81 3.78 16.56 -14.65
N PHE A 82 4.90 17.26 -14.80
CA PHE A 82 6.17 16.84 -14.22
C PHE A 82 6.49 17.62 -12.94
N PRO A 83 6.42 16.98 -11.75
CA PRO A 83 7.02 17.53 -10.55
C PRO A 83 8.54 17.58 -10.69
N GLN A 84 9.21 18.28 -9.79
CA GLN A 84 10.67 18.25 -9.74
C GLN A 84 11.18 16.81 -9.50
N TYR A 85 10.53 16.09 -8.57
CA TYR A 85 10.91 14.72 -8.22
C TYR A 85 9.72 13.77 -8.13
N PHE A 86 9.98 12.53 -8.53
CA PHE A 86 9.19 11.36 -8.19
C PHE A 86 10.04 10.42 -7.32
N ALA A 87 9.39 9.66 -6.45
CA ALA A 87 10.02 8.59 -5.69
C ALA A 87 9.11 7.36 -5.61
N VAL A 88 9.65 6.20 -5.98
CA VAL A 88 9.00 4.90 -5.81
C VAL A 88 9.39 4.36 -4.45
N VAL A 89 8.44 4.21 -3.55
CA VAL A 89 8.69 3.83 -2.15
C VAL A 89 7.98 2.51 -1.83
N SER A 90 8.74 1.55 -1.29
CA SER A 90 8.18 0.32 -0.75
C SER A 90 7.77 0.50 0.71
N ARG A 91 6.52 0.19 1.04
CA ARG A 91 6.02 0.13 2.43
C ARG A 91 5.24 -1.15 2.68
N ILE A 92 4.91 -1.44 3.95
CA ILE A 92 3.95 -2.50 4.28
C ILE A 92 2.62 -2.18 3.62
N ARG A 93 1.97 -3.18 3.02
CA ARG A 93 0.67 -3.03 2.38
C ARG A 93 -0.34 -2.45 3.37
N GLN A 94 -1.12 -1.49 2.90
CA GLN A 94 -2.08 -0.78 3.72
C GLN A 94 -3.47 -0.82 3.09
N GLU A 95 -4.37 -1.61 3.66
CA GLU A 95 -5.78 -1.61 3.27
C GLU A 95 -6.47 -0.35 3.81
N THR A 96 -6.85 0.56 2.90
CA THR A 96 -7.53 1.80 3.28
C THR A 96 -8.97 1.87 2.84
N HIS A 97 -9.81 2.46 3.69
CA HIS A 97 -11.21 2.76 3.39
C HIS A 97 -11.58 4.14 3.92
N GLN A 98 -12.44 4.87 3.21
CA GLN A 98 -13.05 6.09 3.76
C GLN A 98 -14.25 5.71 4.61
N MET A 99 -14.15 5.92 5.91
CA MET A 99 -15.15 5.49 6.89
C MET A 99 -15.66 6.69 7.68
N GLY A 100 -16.98 6.80 7.84
CA GLY A 100 -17.66 7.85 8.59
C GLY A 100 -18.31 7.35 9.89
N PRO A 101 -19.25 8.13 10.44
CA PRO A 101 -19.97 7.79 11.67
C PRO A 101 -20.71 6.47 11.63
N GLU A 102 -21.11 5.99 10.45
CA GLU A 102 -21.71 4.68 10.24
C GLU A 102 -20.80 3.50 10.65
N GLY A 103 -19.49 3.74 10.77
CA GLY A 103 -18.50 2.72 11.08
C GLY A 103 -18.22 1.81 9.88
N GLY A 104 -17.68 0.63 10.13
CA GLY A 104 -17.33 -0.32 9.09
C GLY A 104 -16.21 -1.27 9.49
N THR A 105 -15.70 -2.03 8.53
CA THR A 105 -14.68 -3.06 8.79
C THR A 105 -13.57 -3.01 7.75
N LEU A 106 -12.33 -3.14 8.22
CA LEU A 106 -11.14 -3.33 7.41
C LEU A 106 -10.61 -4.75 7.60
N ARG A 107 -10.21 -5.41 6.52
CA ARG A 107 -9.60 -6.74 6.52
C ARG A 107 -8.29 -6.68 5.77
N SER A 108 -7.25 -7.34 6.30
CA SER A 108 -5.99 -7.43 5.59
C SER A 108 -6.06 -8.47 4.46
N ARG A 109 -5.45 -8.15 3.32
CA ARG A 109 -5.35 -9.10 2.18
C ARG A 109 -4.18 -10.06 2.35
N SER A 110 -3.07 -9.59 2.95
CA SER A 110 -1.89 -10.43 3.19
C SER A 110 -2.08 -11.40 4.34
N VAL A 111 -2.87 -11.02 5.36
CA VAL A 111 -3.21 -11.89 6.50
C VAL A 111 -4.73 -11.89 6.72
N PRO A 112 -5.49 -12.81 6.11
CA PRO A 112 -6.96 -12.76 6.10
C PRO A 112 -7.65 -12.77 7.47
N LEU A 113 -7.00 -13.35 8.49
CA LEU A 113 -7.51 -13.37 9.88
C LEU A 113 -7.38 -12.02 10.60
N VAL A 114 -6.58 -11.08 10.06
CA VAL A 114 -6.43 -9.75 10.63
C VAL A 114 -7.57 -8.85 10.17
N GLN A 115 -8.33 -8.35 11.15
CA GLN A 115 -9.48 -7.47 10.92
C GLN A 115 -9.53 -6.35 11.96
N ALA A 116 -10.01 -5.18 11.56
CA ALA A 116 -10.38 -4.07 12.44
C ALA A 116 -11.83 -3.66 12.17
N SER A 117 -12.68 -3.68 13.19
CA SER A 117 -14.09 -3.28 13.11
C SER A 117 -14.35 -2.05 13.95
N PHE A 118 -14.99 -1.06 13.33
CA PHE A 118 -15.34 0.23 13.88
C PHE A 118 -16.86 0.26 14.06
N PRO A 119 -17.38 0.31 15.29
CA PRO A 119 -18.82 0.41 15.50
C PRO A 119 -19.33 1.80 15.11
N GLU A 120 -20.65 1.91 14.89
CA GLU A 120 -21.33 3.18 14.65
C GLU A 120 -21.02 4.18 15.77
N GLY A 121 -20.63 5.40 15.40
CA GLY A 121 -20.24 6.48 16.30
C GLY A 121 -18.79 6.40 16.83
N ALA A 122 -17.98 5.43 16.39
CA ALA A 122 -16.54 5.44 16.68
C ALA A 122 -15.81 6.64 16.02
N LEU A 123 -16.35 7.11 14.91
CA LEU A 123 -15.89 8.24 14.11
C LEU A 123 -16.97 9.32 14.07
N THR A 124 -16.57 10.59 14.03
CA THR A 124 -17.49 11.74 13.92
C THR A 124 -17.46 12.41 12.54
N LYS A 125 -16.42 12.12 11.75
CA LYS A 125 -16.24 12.61 10.39
C LYS A 125 -15.79 11.46 9.52
N LYS A 126 -16.09 11.57 8.22
CA LYS A 126 -15.55 10.65 7.21
C LYS A 126 -14.05 10.88 7.06
N ILE A 127 -13.25 9.87 7.40
CA ILE A 127 -11.78 9.91 7.33
C ILE A 127 -11.23 8.68 6.61
N LYS A 128 -10.02 8.79 6.05
CA LYS A 128 -9.28 7.63 5.54
C LYS A 128 -8.71 6.87 6.73
N VAL A 129 -9.18 5.64 6.93
CA VAL A 129 -8.66 4.70 7.92
C VAL A 129 -7.87 3.63 7.19
N GLY A 130 -6.76 3.20 7.76
CA GLY A 130 -5.89 2.17 7.21
C GLY A 130 -5.68 1.01 8.17
N LEU A 131 -5.55 -0.19 7.64
CA LEU A 131 -5.10 -1.39 8.34
C LEU A 131 -3.83 -1.88 7.64
N GLN A 132 -2.81 -2.21 8.42
CA GLN A 132 -1.60 -2.86 7.93
C GLN A 132 -1.40 -4.15 8.74
N ALA A 133 -1.03 -5.23 8.05
CA ALA A 133 -0.61 -6.47 8.68
C ALA A 133 0.74 -6.91 8.08
N GLN A 134 1.76 -6.97 8.93
CA GLN A 134 3.08 -7.46 8.57
C GLN A 134 3.29 -8.86 9.17
N PRO A 135 3.31 -9.92 8.34
CA PRO A 135 3.68 -11.25 8.78
C PRO A 135 5.10 -11.27 9.34
N ILE A 136 5.32 -12.15 10.33
CA ILE A 136 6.64 -12.38 10.92
C ILE A 136 7.21 -13.67 10.34
N PRO A 137 8.33 -13.62 9.58
CA PRO A 137 8.93 -14.82 9.03
C PRO A 137 9.53 -15.70 10.13
N GLU A 138 9.08 -16.96 10.22
CA GLU A 138 9.52 -17.90 11.26
C GLU A 138 11.03 -18.12 11.26
N ASP A 139 11.65 -18.25 10.09
CA ASP A 139 13.10 -18.45 9.97
C ASP A 139 13.89 -17.28 10.58
N THR A 140 13.34 -16.06 10.47
CA THR A 140 13.96 -14.87 11.08
C THR A 140 13.87 -14.95 12.60
N VAL A 141 12.72 -15.35 13.14
CA VAL A 141 12.52 -15.51 14.59
C VAL A 141 13.41 -16.60 15.14
N LYS A 142 13.40 -17.79 14.53
CA LYS A 142 14.25 -18.94 14.92
C LYS A 142 15.72 -18.57 14.89
N LYS A 143 16.17 -17.82 13.87
CA LYS A 143 17.56 -17.36 13.77
C LYS A 143 17.97 -16.39 14.88
N ILE A 144 17.07 -15.51 15.34
CA ILE A 144 17.41 -14.47 16.33
C ILE A 144 17.25 -14.97 17.76
N ILE A 145 16.15 -15.66 18.07
CA ILE A 145 15.79 -16.05 19.45
C ILE A 145 15.58 -17.56 19.66
N GLY A 146 15.79 -18.38 18.63
CA GLY A 146 15.51 -19.82 18.69
C GLY A 146 14.03 -20.09 18.95
N ASN A 147 13.74 -21.05 19.83
CA ASN A 147 12.38 -21.47 20.17
C ASN A 147 11.82 -20.79 21.43
N ARG A 148 12.40 -19.65 21.84
CA ARG A 148 12.03 -18.98 23.11
C ARG A 148 10.66 -18.30 23.05
N ALA A 149 10.24 -17.85 21.88
CA ALA A 149 8.94 -17.21 21.67
C ALA A 149 8.50 -17.32 20.20
N THR A 150 7.20 -17.22 19.99
CA THR A 150 6.56 -17.07 18.68
C THR A 150 5.76 -15.77 18.66
N PHE A 151 5.46 -15.26 17.46
CA PHE A 151 4.80 -13.97 17.29
C PHE A 151 3.64 -14.06 16.33
N SER A 152 2.58 -13.31 16.64
CA SER A 152 1.54 -12.96 15.67
C SER A 152 2.10 -11.93 14.67
N PRO A 153 1.40 -11.66 13.57
CA PRO A 153 1.68 -10.52 12.72
C PRO A 153 1.67 -9.21 13.52
N ILE A 154 2.47 -8.24 13.08
CA ILE A 154 2.37 -6.87 13.58
C ILE A 154 1.19 -6.20 12.87
N VAL A 155 0.24 -5.72 13.65
CA VAL A 155 -0.97 -5.07 13.14
C VAL A 155 -0.95 -3.59 13.51
N THR A 156 -1.12 -2.72 12.51
CA THR A 156 -1.17 -1.27 12.71
C THR A 156 -2.47 -0.71 12.14
N VAL A 157 -3.14 0.14 12.93
CA VAL A 157 -4.29 0.94 12.49
C VAL A 157 -3.81 2.37 12.25
N GLU A 158 -4.03 2.89 11.05
CA GLU A 158 -3.73 4.26 10.65
C GLU A 158 -5.02 5.10 10.57
N PRO A 159 -4.99 6.40 10.96
CA PRO A 159 -3.84 7.11 11.47
C PRO A 159 -3.50 6.74 12.92
N ARG A 160 -2.21 6.52 13.19
CA ARG A 160 -1.69 6.38 14.55
C ARG A 160 -1.93 7.66 15.37
N ARG A 161 -1.84 7.54 16.69
CA ARG A 161 -2.05 8.64 17.66
C ARG A 161 -3.45 9.27 17.58
N ARG A 162 -4.45 8.50 17.16
CA ARG A 162 -5.86 8.89 17.15
C ARG A 162 -6.59 8.25 18.32
N LYS A 163 -7.47 9.01 18.99
CA LYS A 163 -8.47 8.48 19.92
C LYS A 163 -9.78 8.32 19.17
N PHE A 164 -10.38 7.13 19.22
CA PHE A 164 -11.72 6.88 18.70
C PHE A 164 -12.75 7.14 19.80
N HIS A 165 -13.95 7.56 19.40
CA HIS A 165 -15.01 7.92 20.35
C HIS A 165 -15.66 6.68 20.98
N LYS A 166 -15.53 5.52 20.34
CA LYS A 166 -15.95 4.21 20.84
C LYS A 166 -14.81 3.20 20.69
N PRO A 167 -14.77 2.15 21.53
CA PRO A 167 -13.82 1.05 21.37
C PRO A 167 -13.94 0.41 19.99
N ILE A 168 -12.81 0.16 19.35
CA ILE A 168 -12.74 -0.60 18.10
C ILE A 168 -12.43 -2.06 18.42
N THR A 169 -12.91 -2.98 17.59
CA THR A 169 -12.65 -4.42 17.75
C THR A 169 -11.52 -4.83 16.82
N MET A 170 -10.47 -5.45 17.36
CA MET A 170 -9.35 -6.01 16.61
C MET A 170 -9.42 -7.54 16.63
N THR A 171 -9.25 -8.16 15.47
CA THR A 171 -9.05 -9.60 15.33
C THR A 171 -7.63 -9.80 14.83
N ILE A 172 -6.83 -10.55 15.59
CA ILE A 172 -5.42 -10.85 15.28
C ILE A 172 -5.24 -12.36 15.51
N PRO A 173 -4.65 -13.10 14.56
CA PRO A 173 -4.37 -14.51 14.77
C PRO A 173 -3.38 -14.70 15.93
N VAL A 174 -3.59 -15.73 16.73
CA VAL A 174 -2.66 -16.10 17.81
C VAL A 174 -1.31 -16.52 17.22
N PRO A 175 -0.20 -16.31 17.94
CA PRO A 175 1.09 -16.86 17.54
C PRO A 175 1.02 -18.38 17.36
N PRO A 176 1.76 -18.96 16.38
CA PRO A 176 1.86 -20.41 16.25
C PRO A 176 2.54 -21.01 17.48
N LEU A 177 2.32 -22.30 17.75
CA LEU A 177 3.01 -22.98 18.84
C LEU A 177 4.50 -23.16 18.51
N SER A 178 5.36 -23.09 19.53
CA SER A 178 6.79 -23.31 19.35
C SER A 178 7.06 -24.77 18.97
N GLY A 179 7.49 -25.02 17.72
CA GLY A 179 7.82 -26.35 17.23
C GLY A 179 6.79 -27.01 16.32
N GLU A 180 5.63 -26.39 16.07
CA GLU A 180 4.77 -26.81 14.96
C GLU A 180 5.42 -26.38 13.64
N GLY A 181 5.68 -27.37 12.77
CA GLY A 181 6.54 -27.25 11.58
C GLY A 181 7.50 -28.44 11.40
N LEU A 182 7.55 -29.38 12.36
CA LEU A 182 8.07 -30.73 12.16
C LEU A 182 6.92 -31.73 11.88
N THR A 183 6.28 -31.62 10.71
CA THR A 183 5.55 -32.73 10.05
C THR A 183 5.56 -32.51 8.56
#